data_AF-A0A380DS36-F1
#
_entry.id   AF-A0A380DS36-F1
#
_cell.length_a   1.000
_cell.length_b   1.000
_cell.length_c   1.000
_cell.angle_alpha   90.00
_cell.angle_beta   90.00
_cell.angle_gamma   90.00
#
_symmetry.space_group_name_H-M   'P 1'
#
loop_
_entity.id
_entity.type
_entity.pdbx_description
1 polymer ?
#
loop_
_entity_poly.entity_id
_entity_poly.type
_entity_poly.pdbx_seq_one_letter_code
_entity_poly.pdbx_strand_id
1 'polypeptide(L)' 'MTKHIIVIGGGLGGISAAIRMAQSGYSVSLYEQIII' A
#
# COMPACT_ATOMS: atom_id res chain seq x y z
N MET A 1 -13.37 -12.39 -7.92
CA MET A 1 -11.93 -12.29 -7.61
C MET A 1 -11.68 -10.96 -6.91
N THR A 2 -11.15 -10.98 -5.69
CA THR A 2 -10.64 -9.76 -5.03
C THR A 2 -9.28 -9.42 -5.63
N LYS A 3 -9.07 -8.17 -6.05
CA LYS A 3 -7.75 -7.71 -6.52
C LYS A 3 -6.86 -7.45 -5.30
N HIS A 4 -5.65 -7.98 -5.33
CA HIS A 4 -4.62 -7.69 -4.33
C HIS A 4 -3.74 -6.55 -4.84
N ILE A 5 -3.58 -5.51 -4.03
CA ILE A 5 -2.80 -4.32 -4.37
C ILE A 5 -1.48 -4.36 -3.60
N ILE A 6 -0.38 -4.15 -4.32
CA ILE A 6 0.95 -4.03 -3.72
C ILE A 6 1.41 -2.59 -3.88
N VAL A 7 1.75 -1.93 -2.77
CA VAL A 7 2.31 -0.58 -2.75
C VAL A 7 3.79 -0.68 -2.40
N ILE A 8 4.64 -0.10 -3.24
CA ILE A 8 6.09 -0.03 -3.02
C ILE A 8 6.45 1.43 -2.71
N GLY A 9 7.03 1.68 -1.54
CA GLY A 9 7.34 3.02 -1.05
C GLY A 9 6.52 3.42 0.18
N GLY A 10 7.19 3.66 1.32
CA GLY A 10 6.63 4.00 2.62
C GLY A 10 6.54 5.50 2.93
N GLY A 11 6.77 6.37 1.94
CA GLY A 11 6.57 7.82 2.09
C GLY A 11 5.09 8.23 2.18
N LEU A 12 4.82 9.53 2.40
CA LEU A 12 3.47 10.07 2.58
C LEU A 12 2.49 9.66 1.48
N GLY A 13 2.92 9.71 0.21
CA GLY A 13 2.08 9.32 -0.92
C GLY A 13 1.78 7.82 -0.95
N GLY A 14 2.77 6.98 -0.64
CA GLY A 14 2.62 5.52 -0.63
C GLY A 14 1.67 5.05 0.48
N ILE A 15 1.85 5.57 1.68
CA ILE A 15 0.95 5.29 2.81
C ILE A 15 -0.48 5.78 2.50
N SER A 16 -0.63 7.00 1.97
CA SER A 16 -1.95 7.55 1.61
C SER A 16 -2.66 6.68 0.56
N ALA A 17 -1.95 6.22 -0.47
CA ALA A 17 -2.48 5.32 -1.49
C ALA A 17 -2.89 3.96 -0.89
N ALA A 18 -2.06 3.37 -0.03
CA ALA A 18 -2.37 2.10 0.62
C ALA A 18 -3.64 2.19 1.48
N ILE A 19 -3.78 3.26 2.28
CA ILE A 19 -4.98 3.52 3.09
C ILE A 19 -6.23 3.66 2.21
N ARG A 20 -6.14 4.45 1.14
CA ARG A 20 -7.27 4.67 0.21
C ARG A 20 -7.75 3.36 -0.41
N MET A 21 -6.82 2.48 -0.79
CA MET A 21 -7.14 1.18 -1.38
C MET A 21 -7.73 0.21 -0.34
N ALA A 22 -7.20 0.17 0.88
CA ALA A 22 -7.75 -0.63 1.96
C ALA A 22 -9.18 -0.19 2.32
N GLN A 23 -9.43 1.12 2.42
CA GLN A 23 -10.78 1.68 2.63
C GLN A 23 -11.75 1.36 1.50
N SER A 24 -11.25 1.14 0.29
CA SER A 24 -12.05 0.73 -0.88
C SER A 24 -12.33 -0.78 -0.91
N GLY A 25 -11.92 -1.52 0.13
CA GLY A 25 -12.18 -2.95 0.28
C GLY A 25 -11.18 -3.87 -0.44
N TYR A 26 -10.05 -3.33 -0.92
CA TYR A 26 -8.99 -4.15 -1.49
C TYR A 26 -8.11 -4.74 -0.37
N SER A 27 -7.58 -5.94 -0.62
CA SER A 27 -6.47 -6.47 0.16
C SER A 27 -5.19 -5.76 -0.28
N VAL A 28 -4.41 -5.22 0.66
CA VAL A 28 -3.26 -4.35 0.37
C VAL A 28 -2.03 -4.83 1.15
N SER A 29 -0.89 -4.93 0.46
CA SER A 29 0.43 -5.10 1.07
C SER A 29 1.30 -3.87 0.77
N LEU A 30 1.95 -3.28 1.77
CA LEU A 30 2.87 -2.15 1.60
C LEU A 30 4.29 -2.61 1.96
N TYR A 31 5.22 -2.38 1.04
CA TYR A 31 6.64 -2.67 1.23
C TYR A 31 7.43 -1.38 1.14
N GLU A 32 8.34 -1.18 2.09
CA GLU A 32 9.31 -0.11 2.10
C GLU A 32 10.70 -0.69 2.28
N GLN A 33 11.68 -0.12 1.58
CA GLN A 33 13.07 -0.47 1.76
C GLN A 33 13.73 0.54 2.70
N ILE A 34 14.12 0.08 3.88
CA ILE A 34 14.94 0.84 4.81
C ILE A 34 16.39 0.42 4.61
N ILE A 35 17.25 1.33 4.17
CA ILE A 35 18.71 1.15 4.10
C ILE A 35 19.31 1.95 5.26
N ILE A 36 19.57 1.27 6.37
CA ILE A 36 20.42 1.70 7.47
C ILE A 36 21.22 0.50 7.96
#